data_AF-A0A926C1F5-F1
#
_entry.id   AF-A0A926C1F5-F1
#
_cell.length_a   1.000
_cell.length_b   1.000
_cell.length_c   1.000
_cell.angle_alpha   90.00
_cell.angle_beta   90.00
_cell.angle_gamma   90.00
#
_symmetry.space_group_name_H-M   'P 1'
#
loop_
_entity.id
_entity.type
_entity.pdbx_description
1 polymer ?
#
loop_
_entity_poly.entity_id
_entity_poly.type
_entity_poly.pdbx_seq_one_letter_code
_entity_poly.pdbx_strand_id
1 'polypeptide(L)'
;MKQQCDHQADCLKMIQLILDGEATEAQLKKFYSVNLETCRPCIEMYHLEKEIKDLLHGKMEKKCCPGSIIDSIKAKIVSFS
;
A
#
# COMPACT_ATOMS: atom_id res chain seq x y z
N MET A 1 15.72 8.85 -18.27
CA MET A 1 15.16 8.85 -16.90
C MET A 1 14.83 10.29 -16.50
N LYS A 2 13.57 10.59 -16.18
CA LYS A 2 13.10 11.94 -15.79
C LYS A 2 13.69 12.33 -14.42
N GLN A 3 14.07 13.59 -14.26
CA GLN A 3 14.62 14.14 -13.01
C GLN A 3 13.58 14.91 -12.17
N GLN A 4 12.42 15.23 -12.74
CA GLN A 4 11.30 15.90 -12.07
C GLN A 4 9.99 15.19 -12.42
N CYS A 5 8.99 15.25 -11.53
CA CYS A 5 7.68 14.63 -11.71
C CYS A 5 6.56 15.68 -11.54
N ASP A 6 5.89 16.04 -12.63
CA ASP A 6 4.84 17.06 -12.63
C ASP A 6 3.58 16.64 -11.86
N HIS A 7 3.41 15.33 -11.62
CA HIS A 7 2.24 14.72 -10.97
C HIS A 7 2.64 14.01 -9.68
N GLN A 8 3.55 14.61 -8.91
CA GLN A 8 4.14 13.98 -7.72
C GLN A 8 3.08 13.50 -6.71
N ALA A 9 2.03 14.29 -6.47
CA ALA A 9 0.97 13.95 -5.53
C ALA A 9 0.17 12.70 -5.96
N ASP A 10 -0.14 12.57 -7.23
CA ASP A 10 -0.88 11.41 -7.75
C ASP A 10 0.00 10.16 -7.79
N CYS A 11 1.29 10.34 -8.09
CA CYS A 11 2.26 9.26 -8.01
C CYS A 11 2.42 8.75 -6.58
N LEU A 12 2.46 9.65 -5.59
CA LEU A 12 2.52 9.28 -4.17
C LEU A 12 1.30 8.46 -3.76
N LYS A 13 0.09 8.90 -4.11
CA LYS A 13 -1.14 8.14 -3.83
C LYS A 13 -1.10 6.75 -4.45
N MET A 14 -0.61 6.63 -5.69
CA MET A 14 -0.49 5.34 -6.36
C MET A 14 0.55 4.44 -5.69
N ILE A 15 1.70 5.00 -5.25
CA ILE A 15 2.71 4.28 -4.48
C ILE A 15 2.10 3.71 -3.20
N GLN A 16 1.32 4.50 -2.47
CA GLN A 16 0.67 4.06 -1.23
C GLN A 16 -0.33 2.93 -1.47
N LEU A 17 -1.21 3.07 -2.48
CA LEU A 17 -2.12 1.98 -2.89
C LEU A 17 -1.38 0.68 -3.23
N ILE A 18 -0.24 0.79 -3.93
CA ILE A 18 0.60 -0.36 -4.28
C ILE A 18 1.19 -0.99 -3.02
N LEU A 19 1.77 -0.19 -2.13
CA LEU A 19 2.39 -0.69 -0.91
C LEU A 19 1.36 -1.32 0.03
N ASP A 20 0.14 -0.80 0.08
CA ASP A 20 -0.97 -1.31 0.90
C ASP A 20 -1.67 -2.54 0.30
N GLY A 21 -1.33 -2.93 -0.93
CA GLY A 21 -1.92 -4.08 -1.59
C GLY A 21 -3.35 -3.82 -2.10
N GLU A 22 -3.74 -2.55 -2.21
CA GLU A 22 -5.06 -2.11 -2.68
C GLU A 22 -5.08 -1.80 -4.18
N ALA A 23 -3.91 -1.70 -4.81
CA ALA A 23 -3.80 -1.48 -6.25
C ALA A 23 -4.19 -2.74 -7.04
N THR A 24 -4.98 -2.55 -8.09
CA THR A 24 -5.28 -3.61 -9.07
C THR A 24 -4.03 -3.99 -9.87
N GLU A 25 -4.01 -5.22 -10.43
CA GLU A 25 -2.91 -5.67 -11.29
C GLU A 25 -2.66 -4.72 -12.49
N ALA A 26 -3.74 -4.17 -13.06
CA ALA A 26 -3.64 -3.23 -14.17
C ALA A 26 -2.97 -1.91 -13.75
N GLN A 27 -3.30 -1.38 -12.57
CA GLN A 27 -2.67 -0.19 -12.02
C GLN A 27 -1.19 -0.43 -11.71
N LEU A 28 -0.87 -1.58 -11.09
CA LEU A 28 0.49 -2.02 -10.84
C LEU A 28 1.32 -2.04 -12.13
N LYS A 29 0.90 -2.80 -13.14
CA LYS A 29 1.64 -2.92 -14.42
C LYS A 29 1.84 -1.55 -15.10
N LYS A 30 0.82 -0.70 -15.08
CA LYS A 30 0.91 0.65 -15.65
C LYS A 30 1.90 1.52 -14.88
N PHE A 31 1.84 1.51 -13.55
CA PHE A 31 2.72 2.34 -12.73
C PHE A 31 4.18 1.90 -12.80
N TYR A 32 4.45 0.59 -12.84
CA TYR A 32 5.81 0.07 -13.02
C TYR A 32 6.43 0.53 -14.34
N SER A 33 5.74 0.29 -15.46
CA SER A 33 6.26 0.62 -16.80
C SER A 33 6.37 2.13 -17.07
N VAL A 34 5.51 2.95 -16.48
CA VAL A 34 5.49 4.40 -16.74
C VAL A 34 6.33 5.17 -15.73
N ASN A 35 6.28 4.83 -14.45
CA ASN A 35 6.85 5.66 -13.38
C ASN A 35 8.11 5.03 -12.77
N LEU A 36 8.07 3.77 -12.36
CA LEU A 36 9.18 3.13 -11.65
C LEU A 36 10.36 2.71 -12.54
N GLU A 37 10.20 2.74 -13.86
CA GLU A 37 11.31 2.52 -14.80
C GLU A 37 11.82 3.83 -15.42
N THR A 38 10.98 4.86 -15.50
CA THR A 38 11.30 6.06 -16.30
C THR A 38 11.48 7.34 -15.48
N CYS A 39 11.04 7.39 -14.22
CA CYS A 39 10.99 8.59 -13.41
C CYS A 39 11.77 8.43 -12.10
N ARG A 40 12.94 9.06 -12.02
CA ARG A 40 13.83 8.96 -10.85
C ARG A 40 13.15 9.43 -9.54
N PRO A 41 12.45 10.58 -9.49
CA PRO A 41 11.73 10.98 -8.29
C PRO A 41 10.69 9.97 -7.82
N CYS A 42 9.99 9.29 -8.75
CA CYS A 42 9.00 8.27 -8.38
C CYS A 42 9.68 7.02 -7.79
N ILE A 43 10.85 6.64 -8.31
CA ILE A 43 11.64 5.52 -7.79
C ILE A 43 12.11 5.84 -6.36
N GLU A 44 12.72 7.01 -6.17
CA GLU A 44 13.19 7.46 -4.85
C GLU A 44 12.04 7.56 -3.85
N MET A 45 10.89 8.12 -4.26
CA MET A 45 9.68 8.20 -3.44
C MET A 45 9.15 6.81 -3.05
N TYR A 46 9.12 5.87 -3.99
CA TYR A 46 8.66 4.50 -3.72
C TYR A 46 9.53 3.82 -2.67
N HIS A 47 10.85 3.95 -2.77
CA HIS A 47 11.77 3.38 -1.77
C HIS A 47 11.58 4.03 -0.40
N LEU A 48 11.47 5.36 -0.36
CA LEU A 48 11.24 6.09 0.89
C LEU A 48 9.93 5.66 1.58
N GLU A 49 8.81 5.65 0.86
CA GLU A 49 7.51 5.23 1.41
C GLU A 49 7.54 3.78 1.89
N LYS A 50 8.24 2.90 1.16
CA LYS A 50 8.44 1.50 1.57
C LYS A 50 9.22 1.40 2.88
N GLU A 51 10.32 2.13 3.03
CA GLU A 51 11.10 2.15 4.26
C GLU A 51 10.31 2.70 5.46
N ILE A 52 9.52 3.76 5.24
CA ILE A 52 8.61 4.30 6.25
C ILE A 52 7.59 3.25 6.67
N LYS A 53 6.97 2.56 5.71
CA LYS A 53 6.01 1.48 5.99
C LYS A 53 6.66 0.36 6.80
N ASP A 54 7.83 -0.12 6.36
CA ASP A 54 8.57 -1.19 7.03
C ASP A 54 8.94 -0.78 8.48
N LEU A 55 9.35 0.47 8.69
CA LEU A 55 9.64 1.03 10.01
C LEU A 55 8.39 1.06 10.93
N LEU A 56 7.25 1.52 10.40
CA LEU A 56 6.00 1.58 11.15
C LEU A 56 5.53 0.17 11.53
N HIS A 57 5.56 -0.77 10.57
CA HIS A 57 5.22 -2.17 10.81
C HIS A 57 6.12 -2.81 11.86
N GLY A 58 7.43 -2.49 11.86
CA GLY A 58 8.37 -2.99 12.86
C GLY A 58 8.15 -2.44 14.27
N LYS A 59 7.58 -1.23 14.39
CA LYS A 59 7.26 -0.60 15.68
C LYS A 59 5.85 -0.90 16.19
N MET A 60 4.99 -1.47 15.35
CA MET A 60 3.63 -1.82 15.72
C MET A 60 3.60 -3.05 16.62
N GLU A 61 2.93 -2.93 17.77
CA GLU A 61 2.60 -4.07 18.62
C GLU A 61 1.34 -4.77 18.09
N LYS A 62 1.45 -6.05 17.73
CA LYS A 62 0.28 -6.87 17.37
C LYS A 62 -0.45 -7.29 18.64
N LYS A 63 -1.60 -6.65 18.90
CA LYS A 63 -2.49 -7.05 20.00
C LYS A 63 -3.43 -8.15 19.55
N CYS A 64 -3.68 -9.12 20.42
CA CYS A 64 -4.69 -10.14 20.19
C CYS A 64 -6.06 -9.47 20.03
N CYS A 65 -6.81 -9.90 19.01
CA CYS A 65 -8.20 -9.48 18.84
C CYS A 65 -9.02 -10.01 20.03
N PRO A 66 -9.80 -9.16 20.73
CA PRO A 66 -10.70 -9.61 21.80
C PRO A 66 -11.64 -10.73 21.33
N GLY A 67 -11.80 -11.77 22.15
CA GLY A 67 -12.63 -12.95 21.82
C GLY A 67 -14.07 -12.59 21.45
N SER A 68 -14.65 -11.58 22.11
CA SER A 68 -15.99 -11.07 21.81
C SER A 68 -16.15 -10.57 20.36
N ILE A 69 -15.10 -9.96 19.81
CA ILE A 69 -15.09 -9.48 18.42
C ILE A 69 -14.99 -10.67 17.47
N ILE A 70 -14.14 -11.65 17.78
CA ILE A 70 -14.00 -12.89 17.00
C ILE A 70 -15.35 -13.62 16.92
N ASP A 71 -16.01 -13.80 18.06
CA ASP A 71 -17.30 -14.49 18.14
C ASP A 71 -18.41 -13.72 17.39
N SER A 72 -18.41 -12.40 17.49
CA SER A 72 -19.34 -11.54 16.74
C SER A 72 -19.14 -11.65 15.22
N ILE A 73 -17.89 -11.72 14.76
CA ILE A 73 -17.57 -11.90 13.33
C ILE A 73 -18.07 -13.26 12.85
N LYS A 74 -17.77 -14.34 13.60
CA LYS A 74 -18.22 -15.70 13.27
C LYS A 74 -19.74 -15.80 13.19
N ALA A 75 -20.45 -15.24 14.17
CA ALA A 75 -21.91 -15.24 14.20
C ALA A 75 -22.51 -14.55 12.97
N LYS A 76 -21.94 -13.40 12.56
CA LYS A 76 -22.38 -12.69 11.34
C LYS A 76 -22.17 -13.53 10.09
N ILE A 77 -21.01 -14.16 9.92
CA ILE A 77 -20.72 -15.00 8.74
C ILE A 77 -21.74 -16.15 8.62
N VAL A 78 -22.05 -16.82 9.73
CA VAL A 78 -23.06 -17.90 9.75
C VAL A 78 -24.45 -17.36 9.39
N SER A 79 -24.81 -16.15 9.80
CA SER A 79 -26.12 -15.56 9.48
C SER A 79 -26.31 -15.15 8.01
N PHE A 80 -25.24 -15.11 7.20
CA PHE A 80 -25.32 -14.87 5.75
C PHE A 80 -25.44 -16.17 4.93
N SER A 81 -25.38 -17.34 5.58
CA SER A 81 -25.53 -18.67 4.98
C SER A 81 -26.98 -19.13 5.06
#